data_AF-A0AAV2L7S8-F1
#
_entry.id   AF-A0AAV2L7S8-F1
#
_cell.length_a   1.000
_cell.length_b   1.000
_cell.length_c   1.000
_cell.angle_alpha   90.00
_cell.angle_beta   90.00
_cell.angle_gamma   90.00
#
_symmetry.space_group_name_H-M   'P 1'
#
loop_
_entity.id
_entity.type
_entity.pdbx_description
1 polymer ?
#
loop_
_entity_poly.entity_id
_entity_poly.type
_entity_poly.pdbx_seq_one_letter_code
_entity_poly.pdbx_strand_id
1 'polypeptide(L)'
;MIVDFRKSTVPPPPPSVMDSPITSVESFRFLGTTITQDLKWEPTISSLIKKAQQRMYFLRQLRKAKLPAQMLVQFYTAIIESILTSSVVDTLSRLSYTSIAQQSGVRPFPTEDSVQDEDIYNHLEDLIDEKVEDEEDLYDCVFDDEDGGEIYEDLMKTEAIAPPTCQKQSDIRSCCLTEIKQTEEKYTETLESIEKYFMSPLTVFLSTSETEKVFVNIPDLVKIHKSFLLEIQDSMLHRSAQNLYQIFITFKERLLIYGKYCSQVETAIAALDDICRDREDVRMKLEECSKRANYGKFTLRDLLVVPMQRVLKYHLLLQELVKHTHDSLDKMNLRKALDAMKDLAQYVNEVKRDNETLREIDQYQKSIENLNQPLKNYGRPKGDGEVRVASVDKRAKQDRHIFLFDAAVIVCKRRGDNYEMKEVIDLHLFKITNNPTSDKESRKWSYGFYLTHNQGQSGFEFFFKTKELKKKWLERFGMAM
;
A
#
# COMPACT_ATOMS: atom_id res chain seq x y z
N MET A 1 10.86 10.06 31.67
CA MET A 1 9.99 10.49 30.57
C MET A 1 8.77 9.59 30.59
N ILE A 2 7.57 10.15 30.75
CA ILE A 2 6.32 9.39 30.63
C ILE A 2 5.80 9.68 29.23
N VAL A 3 5.64 8.64 28.42
CA VAL A 3 5.01 8.74 27.09
C VAL A 3 3.69 8.00 27.17
N ASP A 4 2.60 8.73 27.03
CA ASP A 4 1.25 8.19 27.13
C ASP A 4 0.71 7.86 25.74
N PHE A 5 0.53 6.56 25.48
CA PHE A 5 -0.01 6.04 24.21
C PHE A 5 -1.51 5.75 24.28
N ARG A 6 -2.18 6.12 25.38
CA ARG A 6 -3.63 5.89 25.55
C ARG A 6 -4.42 6.82 24.63
N LYS A 7 -5.48 6.30 23.99
CA LYS A 7 -6.42 7.08 23.15
C LYS A 7 -7.28 8.10 23.92
N SER A 8 -7.19 8.13 25.26
CA SER A 8 -7.97 9.01 26.15
C SER A 8 -7.16 10.25 26.54
N THR A 9 -7.79 11.43 26.50
CA THR A 9 -7.12 12.75 26.62
C THR A 9 -6.90 13.24 28.06
N VAL A 10 -7.15 12.42 29.09
CA VAL A 10 -6.97 12.86 30.48
C VAL A 10 -5.49 12.80 30.86
N PRO A 11 -4.82 13.93 31.16
CA PRO A 11 -3.40 13.92 31.52
C PRO A 11 -3.15 13.11 32.79
N PRO A 12 -2.11 12.26 32.84
CA PRO A 12 -1.76 11.55 34.06
C PRO A 12 -1.37 12.54 35.18
N PRO A 13 -1.65 12.21 36.46
CA PRO A 13 -1.24 13.05 37.59
C PRO A 13 0.30 13.17 37.63
N PRO A 14 0.84 14.34 38.03
CA PRO A 14 2.27 14.58 38.01
C PRO A 14 2.99 13.64 39.01
N PRO A 15 4.12 13.05 38.62
CA PRO A 15 4.89 12.17 39.51
C PRO A 15 5.44 12.97 40.71
N SER A 16 5.39 12.36 41.89
CA SER A 16 5.94 12.91 43.14
C SER A 16 7.03 12.01 43.69
N VAL A 17 8.11 12.60 44.23
CA VAL A 17 9.14 11.88 45.00
C VAL A 17 9.11 12.43 46.42
N MET A 18 8.92 11.54 47.40
CA MET A 18 8.79 11.91 48.83
C MET A 18 7.77 13.04 49.06
N ASP A 19 6.56 12.89 48.51
CA ASP A 19 5.44 13.84 48.60
C ASP A 19 5.71 15.25 48.04
N SER A 20 6.80 15.44 47.29
CA SER A 20 7.10 16.66 46.55
C SER A 20 6.81 16.46 45.06
N PRO A 21 5.99 17.31 44.42
CA PRO A 21 5.71 17.20 43.00
C PRO A 21 6.96 17.49 42.17
N ILE A 22 7.26 16.63 41.20
CA ILE A 22 8.38 16.85 40.27
C ILE A 22 7.97 17.94 39.27
N THR A 23 8.82 18.96 39.10
CA THR A 23 8.61 20.02 38.12
C THR A 23 8.65 19.48 36.69
N SER A 24 7.60 19.72 35.90
CA SER A 24 7.61 19.43 34.47
C SER A 24 8.40 20.49 33.70
N VAL A 25 9.12 20.07 32.66
CA VAL A 25 9.82 20.97 31.74
C VAL A 25 9.24 20.79 30.34
N GLU A 26 9.02 21.90 29.63
CA GLU A 26 8.47 21.90 28.27
C GLU A 26 9.40 21.23 27.26
N SER A 27 10.71 21.28 27.52
CA SER A 27 11.71 20.55 26.75
C SER A 27 12.93 20.18 27.60
N PHE A 28 13.59 19.09 27.23
CA PHE A 28 14.82 18.64 27.87
C PHE A 28 15.85 18.25 26.81
N ARG A 29 17.08 18.75 26.96
CA ARG A 29 18.19 18.39 26.06
C ARG A 29 18.98 17.24 26.67
N PHE A 30 19.05 16.13 25.93
CA PHE A 30 19.79 14.94 26.33
C PHE A 30 20.69 14.48 25.19
N LEU A 31 22.00 14.37 25.45
CA LEU A 31 23.02 13.90 24.50
C LEU A 31 22.95 14.57 23.11
N GLY A 32 22.53 15.84 23.05
CA GLY A 32 22.45 16.62 21.81
C GLY A 32 21.07 16.67 21.14
N THR A 33 20.12 15.84 21.59
CA THR A 33 18.72 15.80 21.13
C THR A 33 17.83 16.59 22.08
N THR A 34 16.91 17.39 21.53
CA THR A 34 15.93 18.16 22.31
C THR A 34 14.59 17.44 22.27
N ILE A 35 14.17 16.90 23.41
CA ILE A 35 12.89 16.21 23.56
C ILE A 35 11.88 17.23 24.07
N THR A 36 10.84 17.50 23.29
CA THR A 36 9.73 18.36 23.71
C THR A 36 8.61 17.53 24.34
N GLN A 37 7.80 18.18 25.17
CA GLN A 37 6.64 17.54 25.81
C GLN A 37 5.60 17.01 24.81
N ASP A 38 5.47 17.66 23.65
CA ASP A 38 4.56 17.25 22.57
C ASP A 38 5.20 16.26 21.57
N LEU A 39 6.43 15.79 21.85
CA LEU A 39 7.22 14.88 21.03
C LEU A 39 7.45 15.39 19.59
N LYS A 40 7.27 16.68 19.34
CA LYS A 40 7.60 17.28 18.06
C LYS A 40 9.10 17.40 17.91
N TRP A 41 9.57 16.93 16.76
CA TRP A 41 11.00 16.89 16.43
C TRP A 41 11.54 18.23 15.92
N GLU A 42 10.68 19.23 15.68
CA GLU A 42 11.03 20.50 15.03
C GLU A 42 12.20 21.24 15.70
N PRO A 43 12.33 21.31 17.05
CA PRO A 43 13.47 21.96 17.70
C PRO A 43 14.78 21.18 17.51
N THR A 44 14.72 19.85 17.51
CA THR A 44 15.88 18.98 17.24
C THR A 44 16.30 19.10 15.78
N ILE A 45 15.36 19.02 14.84
CA ILE A 45 15.58 19.19 13.40
C ILE A 45 16.22 20.57 13.13
N SER A 46 15.66 21.64 13.70
CA SER A 46 16.18 23.00 13.52
C SER A 46 17.60 23.17 14.07
N SER A 47 17.89 22.55 15.22
CA SER A 47 19.22 22.54 15.84
C SER A 47 20.25 21.76 14.99
N LEU A 48 19.86 20.58 14.48
CA LEU A 48 20.70 19.76 13.59
C LEU A 48 20.98 20.47 12.27
N ILE A 49 19.95 21.05 11.64
CA ILE A 49 20.10 21.86 10.42
C ILE A 49 21.06 23.02 10.65
N LYS A 50 20.95 23.72 11.79
CA LYS A 50 21.85 24.84 12.11
C LYS A 50 23.30 24.38 12.28
N LYS A 51 23.55 23.25 12.95
CA LYS A 51 24.89 22.66 13.10
C LYS A 51 25.46 22.19 11.76
N ALA A 52 24.66 21.51 10.94
CA ALA A 52 25.05 21.06 9.60
C ALA A 52 25.36 22.27 8.69
N GLN A 53 24.55 23.33 8.73
CA GLN A 53 24.79 24.56 7.97
C GLN A 53 26.09 25.27 8.38
N GLN A 54 26.41 25.31 9.68
CA GLN A 54 27.69 25.86 10.17
C GLN A 54 28.90 25.06 9.64
N ARG A 55 28.80 23.74 9.57
CA ARG A 55 29.88 22.88 9.04
C ARG A 55 29.96 22.92 7.50
N MET A 56 28.82 23.06 6.83
CA MET A 56 28.74 23.30 5.38
C MET A 56 29.43 24.59 4.94
N TYR A 57 29.55 25.59 5.82
CA TYR A 57 30.36 26.79 5.54
C TYR A 57 31.83 26.43 5.29
N PHE A 58 32.41 25.55 6.10
CA PHE A 58 33.80 25.11 5.91
C PHE A 58 33.97 24.31 4.63
N LEU A 59 33.03 23.40 4.32
CA LEU A 59 33.05 22.68 3.04
C LEU A 59 33.00 23.64 1.83
N ARG A 60 32.21 24.72 1.90
CA ARG A 60 32.18 25.76 0.86
C ARG A 60 33.50 26.51 0.75
N GLN A 61 34.21 26.75 1.87
CA GLN A 61 35.53 27.38 1.86
C GLN A 61 36.61 26.44 1.29
N LEU A 62 36.59 25.16 1.67
CA LEU A 62 37.48 24.13 1.11
C LEU A 62 37.27 23.98 -0.40
N ARG A 63 36.01 24.03 -0.87
CA ARG A 63 35.70 24.06 -2.30
C ARG A 63 36.23 25.32 -3.00
N LYS A 64 36.15 26.49 -2.37
CA LYS A 64 36.72 27.74 -2.90
C LYS A 64 38.25 27.68 -2.99
N ALA A 65 38.90 26.96 -2.08
CA ALA A 65 40.34 26.68 -2.13
C ALA A 65 40.74 25.65 -3.20
N LYS A 66 39.79 25.19 -4.04
CA LYS A 66 40.00 24.23 -5.15
C LYS A 66 40.61 22.90 -4.70
N LEU A 67 40.28 22.44 -3.50
CA LEU A 67 40.67 21.11 -3.04
C LEU A 67 40.03 20.01 -3.91
N PRO A 68 40.70 18.84 -4.05
CA PRO A 68 40.17 17.71 -4.81
C PRO A 68 38.78 17.29 -4.32
N ALA A 69 37.91 16.91 -5.25
CA ALA A 69 36.53 16.50 -4.93
C ALA A 69 36.49 15.36 -3.90
N GLN A 70 37.43 14.42 -3.97
CA GLN A 70 37.55 13.31 -3.02
C GLN A 70 37.75 13.78 -1.57
N MET A 71 38.55 14.84 -1.34
CA MET A 71 38.73 15.41 0.00
C MET A 71 37.50 16.19 0.48
N LEU A 72 36.76 16.79 -0.45
CA LEU A 72 35.51 17.50 -0.14
C LEU A 72 34.40 16.52 0.25
N VAL A 73 34.31 15.38 -0.45
CA VAL A 73 33.40 14.29 -0.12
C VAL A 73 33.74 13.71 1.24
N GLN A 74 35.00 13.32 1.47
CA GLN A 74 35.45 12.84 2.79
C GLN A 74 35.15 13.83 3.93
N PHE A 75 35.32 15.14 3.70
CA PHE A 75 34.96 16.14 4.70
C PHE A 75 33.44 16.22 4.92
N TYR A 76 32.62 16.11 3.87
CA TYR A 76 31.17 16.11 3.99
C TYR A 76 30.67 14.90 4.77
N THR A 77 31.14 13.72 4.40
CA THR A 77 30.71 12.44 4.97
C THR A 77 31.12 12.32 6.46
N ALA A 78 32.38 12.62 6.79
CA ALA A 78 32.86 12.54 8.18
C ALA A 78 32.28 13.63 9.10
N ILE A 79 31.98 14.83 8.59
CA ILE A 79 31.69 15.99 9.45
C ILE A 79 30.22 16.42 9.40
N ILE A 80 29.51 16.20 8.29
CA ILE A 80 28.16 16.71 8.07
C ILE A 80 27.15 15.57 8.03
N GLU A 81 27.46 14.46 7.36
CA GLU A 81 26.58 13.29 7.25
C GLU A 81 26.43 12.53 8.56
N SER A 82 27.53 12.34 9.31
CA SER A 82 27.53 11.75 10.66
C SER A 82 26.57 12.45 11.64
N ILE A 83 26.32 13.75 11.47
CA ILE A 83 25.34 14.50 12.28
C ILE A 83 23.89 14.16 11.90
N LEU A 84 23.64 13.88 10.62
CA LEU A 84 22.30 13.67 10.08
C LEU A 84 21.80 12.25 10.35
N THR A 85 22.66 11.25 10.19
CA THR A 85 22.30 9.82 10.30
C THR A 85 22.32 9.29 11.74
N SER A 86 23.17 9.83 12.61
CA SER A 86 23.30 9.42 14.02
C SER A 86 21.97 9.52 14.81
N SER A 87 21.08 10.45 14.45
CA SER A 87 19.82 10.67 15.16
C SER A 87 18.76 9.56 14.96
N VAL A 88 18.75 8.89 13.80
CA VAL A 88 17.79 7.82 13.50
C VAL A 88 18.18 6.53 14.22
N VAL A 89 19.47 6.17 14.17
CA VAL A 89 20.02 5.01 14.87
C VAL A 89 19.88 5.16 16.39
N ASP A 90 20.12 6.37 16.94
CA ASP A 90 19.90 6.65 18.37
C ASP A 90 18.41 6.52 18.76
N THR A 91 17.49 6.89 17.86
CA THR A 91 16.05 6.78 18.12
C THR A 91 15.58 5.33 18.13
N LEU A 92 16.00 4.51 17.16
CA LEU A 92 15.68 3.09 17.11
C LEU A 92 16.33 2.31 18.26
N SER A 93 17.56 2.68 18.63
CA SER A 93 18.22 2.17 19.82
C SER A 93 17.37 2.44 21.08
N ARG A 94 16.92 3.69 21.30
CA ARG A 94 16.04 4.04 22.43
C ARG A 94 14.72 3.28 22.46
N LEU A 95 14.10 3.06 21.29
CA LEU A 95 12.88 2.26 21.19
C LEU A 95 13.10 0.81 21.63
N SER A 96 14.25 0.23 21.27
CA SER A 96 14.61 -1.13 21.66
C SER A 96 14.80 -1.30 23.18
N TYR A 97 15.16 -0.24 23.91
CA TYR A 97 15.28 -0.23 25.38
C TYR A 97 13.97 0.06 26.12
N THR A 98 12.86 0.28 25.43
CA THR A 98 11.57 0.51 26.09
C THR A 98 11.04 -0.77 26.74
N SER A 99 10.29 -0.62 27.83
CA SER A 99 9.66 -1.74 28.51
C SER A 99 8.72 -2.54 27.61
N ILE A 100 8.04 -1.88 26.67
CA ILE A 100 7.13 -2.51 25.70
C ILE A 100 7.91 -3.41 24.74
N ALA A 101 9.03 -2.93 24.19
CA ALA A 101 9.87 -3.71 23.29
C ALA A 101 10.51 -4.91 24.00
N GLN A 102 11.05 -4.71 25.21
CA GLN A 102 11.69 -5.79 25.98
C GLN A 102 10.71 -6.86 26.47
N GLN A 103 9.49 -6.47 26.83
CA GLN A 103 8.42 -7.42 27.20
C GLN A 103 7.95 -8.25 26.01
N SER A 104 8.05 -7.71 24.80
CA SER A 104 7.73 -8.40 23.54
C SER A 104 8.87 -9.31 23.06
N GLY A 105 9.92 -9.50 23.87
CA GLY A 105 11.06 -10.37 23.55
C GLY A 105 12.12 -9.75 22.65
N VAL A 106 11.98 -8.47 22.27
CA VAL A 106 12.95 -7.75 21.44
C VAL A 106 14.21 -7.47 22.26
N ARG A 107 15.36 -7.92 21.77
CA ARG A 107 16.65 -7.63 22.41
C ARG A 107 17.06 -6.19 22.12
N PRO A 108 17.41 -5.39 23.14
CA PRO A 108 17.84 -4.03 22.95
C PRO A 108 19.23 -3.95 22.30
N PHE A 109 19.50 -2.88 21.57
CA PHE A 109 20.80 -2.63 20.93
C PHE A 109 21.25 -1.18 21.09
N PRO A 110 22.57 -0.90 21.19
CA PRO A 110 23.69 -1.87 21.19
C PRO A 110 23.97 -2.46 22.57
N THR A 111 24.28 -3.77 22.66
CA THR A 111 24.53 -4.45 23.95
C THR A 111 25.88 -4.11 24.60
N GLU A 112 26.82 -3.52 23.85
CA GLU A 112 28.12 -3.01 24.32
C GLU A 112 28.47 -1.70 23.58
N ASP A 113 29.41 -0.91 24.10
CA ASP A 113 29.91 0.32 23.45
C ASP A 113 30.45 -0.02 22.05
N SER A 114 29.64 0.27 21.03
CA SER A 114 30.01 0.07 19.64
C SER A 114 31.23 0.93 19.31
N VAL A 115 32.29 0.29 18.80
CA VAL A 115 33.41 1.01 18.17
C VAL A 115 32.83 1.88 17.06
N GLN A 116 33.08 3.19 17.11
CA GLN A 116 32.66 4.16 16.10
C GLN A 116 33.44 3.92 14.80
N ASP A 117 33.09 2.88 14.06
CA ASP A 117 33.53 2.73 12.67
C ASP A 117 32.63 3.60 11.78
N GLU A 118 32.97 4.90 11.71
CA GLU A 118 32.34 5.85 10.79
C GLU A 118 32.58 5.51 9.31
N ASP A 119 33.48 4.57 9.01
CA ASP A 119 33.84 4.17 7.65
C ASP A 119 32.75 3.36 6.92
N ILE A 120 31.79 2.77 7.65
CA ILE A 120 30.72 1.94 7.06
C ILE A 120 29.68 2.82 6.35
N TYR A 121 29.52 4.07 6.78
CA TYR A 121 28.52 4.98 6.22
C TYR A 121 29.02 5.72 4.96
N ASN A 122 30.32 5.65 4.67
CA ASN A 122 30.94 6.39 3.57
C ASN A 122 30.48 5.96 2.16
N HIS A 123 29.85 4.79 2.04
CA HIS A 123 29.44 4.18 0.76
C HIS A 123 27.91 4.14 0.56
N LEU A 124 27.12 4.66 1.50
CA LEU A 124 25.66 4.66 1.42
C LEU A 124 25.11 5.58 0.30
N GLU A 125 25.82 6.65 -0.08
CA GLU A 125 25.43 7.54 -1.19
C GLU A 125 25.43 6.82 -2.55
N ASP A 126 26.33 5.85 -2.73
CA ASP A 126 26.44 5.05 -3.97
C ASP A 126 25.44 3.87 -4.00
N LEU A 127 24.92 3.45 -2.84
CA LEU A 127 24.05 2.28 -2.67
C LEU A 127 22.55 2.61 -2.57
N ILE A 128 22.18 3.88 -2.37
CA ILE A 128 20.76 4.31 -2.26
C ILE A 128 19.96 4.09 -3.56
N ASP A 129 20.63 4.15 -4.71
CA ASP A 129 20.01 3.95 -6.04
C ASP A 129 20.21 2.51 -6.57
N GLU A 130 20.87 1.61 -5.82
CA GLU A 130 20.93 0.19 -6.16
C GLU A 130 19.56 -0.45 -5.87
N LYS A 131 18.96 -1.08 -6.90
CA LYS A 131 17.79 -1.92 -6.69
C LYS A 131 18.18 -3.04 -5.74
N VAL A 132 17.53 -3.10 -4.58
CA VAL A 132 17.53 -4.31 -3.76
C VAL A 132 16.89 -5.39 -4.63
N GLU A 133 17.59 -6.50 -4.86
CA GLU A 133 17.12 -7.58 -5.75
C GLU A 133 15.77 -8.16 -5.28
N ASP A 134 15.43 -7.95 -4.00
CA ASP A 134 14.22 -8.41 -3.33
C ASP A 134 13.46 -7.23 -2.67
N GLU A 135 13.02 -6.24 -3.46
CA GLU A 135 12.11 -5.18 -2.97
C GLU A 135 10.77 -5.74 -2.42
N GLU A 136 10.35 -6.94 -2.82
CA GLU A 136 9.14 -7.61 -2.29
C GLU A 136 9.33 -8.05 -0.82
N ASP A 137 10.47 -8.70 -0.49
CA ASP A 137 10.80 -9.17 0.88
C ASP A 137 10.93 -8.01 1.90
N LEU A 138 11.26 -6.80 1.43
CA LEU A 138 11.37 -5.61 2.28
C LEU A 138 10.02 -5.22 2.91
N TYR A 139 8.90 -5.56 2.26
CA TYR A 139 7.56 -5.26 2.73
C TYR A 139 6.82 -6.47 3.32
N ASP A 140 7.45 -7.65 3.40
CA ASP A 140 6.82 -8.85 4.00
C ASP A 140 6.29 -8.55 5.41
N CYS A 141 7.03 -7.79 6.22
CA CYS A 141 6.61 -7.42 7.59
C CYS A 141 5.58 -6.28 7.64
N VAL A 142 5.23 -5.66 6.50
CA VAL A 142 4.31 -4.52 6.39
C VAL A 142 2.93 -4.96 5.88
N PHE A 143 2.86 -6.07 5.13
CA PHE A 143 1.61 -6.61 4.57
C PHE A 143 0.93 -7.68 5.42
N ASP A 144 1.48 -8.02 6.58
CA ASP A 144 0.76 -8.75 7.62
C ASP A 144 -0.26 -7.80 8.29
N ASP A 145 -1.35 -7.48 7.58
CA ASP A 145 -2.61 -7.05 8.21
C ASP A 145 -3.18 -8.26 8.99
N GLU A 146 -2.52 -8.64 10.10
CA GLU A 146 -2.89 -9.78 10.96
C GLU A 146 -4.38 -9.73 11.35
N ASP A 147 -4.90 -8.52 11.62
CA ASP A 147 -6.29 -8.32 12.07
C ASP A 147 -7.33 -8.90 11.11
N GLY A 148 -7.16 -8.71 9.78
CA GLY A 148 -8.11 -9.21 8.81
C GLY A 148 -8.06 -10.74 8.71
N GLY A 149 -6.85 -11.28 8.54
CA GLY A 149 -6.61 -12.71 8.37
C GLY A 149 -7.16 -13.56 9.52
N GLU A 150 -6.94 -13.12 10.76
CA GLU A 150 -7.41 -13.81 11.96
C GLU A 150 -8.94 -13.91 12.02
N ILE A 151 -9.68 -12.84 11.64
CA ILE A 151 -11.15 -12.82 11.67
C ILE A 151 -11.74 -13.92 10.76
N TYR A 152 -11.24 -14.04 9.53
CA TYR A 152 -11.75 -15.04 8.60
C TYR A 152 -11.50 -16.46 9.11
N GLU A 153 -10.28 -16.75 9.56
CA GLU A 153 -9.95 -18.07 10.09
C GLU A 153 -10.80 -18.39 11.33
N ASP A 154 -10.99 -17.44 12.24
CA ASP A 154 -11.84 -17.60 13.41
C ASP A 154 -13.32 -17.81 13.11
N LEU A 155 -13.80 -17.25 12.00
CA LEU A 155 -15.16 -17.42 11.53
C LEU A 155 -15.36 -18.76 10.82
N MET A 156 -14.35 -19.20 10.05
CA MET A 156 -14.38 -20.43 9.26
C MET A 156 -13.91 -21.67 10.01
N LYS A 157 -13.28 -21.51 11.20
CA LYS A 157 -13.01 -22.62 12.12
C LYS A 157 -14.30 -23.35 12.46
N THR A 158 -14.46 -24.54 11.91
CA THR A 158 -15.45 -25.52 12.38
C THR A 158 -14.98 -26.10 13.71
N GLU A 159 -15.89 -26.27 14.68
CA GLU A 159 -15.60 -27.07 15.88
C GLU A 159 -15.10 -28.44 15.41
N ALA A 160 -13.81 -28.71 15.62
CA ALA A 160 -13.19 -29.95 15.19
C ALA A 160 -13.87 -31.10 15.95
N ILE A 161 -14.72 -31.85 15.26
CA ILE A 161 -15.06 -33.20 15.69
C ILE A 161 -13.73 -33.96 15.69
N ALA A 162 -13.29 -34.38 16.87
CA ALA A 162 -11.98 -34.98 17.09
C ALA A 162 -11.61 -35.97 15.97
N PRO A 163 -10.41 -35.87 15.37
CA PRO A 163 -10.04 -36.75 14.27
C PRO A 163 -9.96 -38.20 14.80
N PRO A 164 -10.59 -39.18 14.13
CA PRO A 164 -10.25 -40.57 14.39
C PRO A 164 -8.79 -40.78 14.02
N THR A 165 -8.04 -41.33 14.97
CA THR A 165 -6.65 -41.77 14.81
C THR A 165 -6.48 -42.67 13.57
N CYS A 166 -5.67 -42.20 12.61
CA CYS A 166 -4.97 -42.95 11.55
C CYS A 166 -5.83 -43.47 10.36
N GLN A 167 -5.59 -42.98 9.12
CA GLN A 167 -5.26 -43.75 7.87
C GLN A 167 -5.80 -43.20 6.50
N LYS A 168 -4.91 -43.23 5.48
CA LYS A 168 -5.09 -43.19 3.99
C LYS A 168 -5.35 -41.84 3.26
N GLN A 169 -4.70 -41.64 2.11
CA GLN A 169 -4.83 -40.47 1.21
C GLN A 169 -6.27 -40.18 0.73
N SER A 170 -7.12 -41.23 0.62
CA SER A 170 -8.55 -41.11 0.31
C SER A 170 -9.35 -40.33 1.36
N ASP A 171 -8.87 -40.31 2.60
CA ASP A 171 -9.49 -39.59 3.71
C ASP A 171 -9.24 -38.08 3.57
N ILE A 172 -8.01 -37.69 3.18
CA ILE A 172 -7.62 -36.28 3.01
C ILE A 172 -8.42 -35.60 1.89
N ARG A 173 -8.62 -36.26 0.74
CA ARG A 173 -9.48 -35.71 -0.32
C ARG A 173 -10.90 -35.46 0.18
N SER A 174 -11.45 -36.38 0.96
CA SER A 174 -12.80 -36.27 1.53
C SER A 174 -12.87 -35.14 2.55
N CYS A 175 -11.81 -34.93 3.34
CA CYS A 175 -11.66 -33.76 4.20
C CYS A 175 -11.67 -32.46 3.40
N CYS A 176 -10.90 -32.35 2.30
CA CYS A 176 -10.90 -31.14 1.46
C CYS A 176 -12.29 -30.83 0.88
N LEU A 177 -13.03 -31.85 0.42
CA LEU A 177 -14.40 -31.67 -0.08
C LEU A 177 -15.35 -31.20 1.02
N THR A 178 -15.20 -31.77 2.22
CA THR A 178 -15.98 -31.40 3.40
C THR A 178 -15.67 -29.96 3.83
N GLU A 179 -14.40 -29.57 3.84
CA GLU A 179 -13.93 -28.23 4.14
C GLU A 179 -14.48 -27.19 3.15
N ILE A 180 -14.44 -27.46 1.85
CA ILE A 180 -15.04 -26.58 0.82
C ILE A 180 -16.52 -26.35 1.12
N LYS A 181 -17.27 -27.42 1.40
CA LYS A 181 -18.69 -27.34 1.71
C LYS A 181 -18.96 -26.56 3.00
N GLN A 182 -18.32 -26.95 4.11
CA GLN A 182 -18.56 -26.36 5.43
C GLN A 182 -18.18 -24.88 5.47
N THR A 183 -17.04 -24.52 4.88
CA THR A 183 -16.64 -23.11 4.82
C THR A 183 -17.54 -22.29 3.88
N GLU A 184 -18.13 -22.88 2.84
CA GLU A 184 -19.11 -22.20 1.99
C GLU A 184 -20.47 -22.03 2.68
N GLU A 185 -20.92 -23.03 3.45
CA GLU A 185 -22.10 -22.94 4.31
C GLU A 185 -21.93 -21.79 5.30
N LYS A 186 -20.80 -21.79 6.02
CA LYS A 186 -20.49 -20.76 7.02
C LYS A 186 -20.36 -19.36 6.41
N TYR A 187 -19.75 -19.26 5.24
CA TYR A 187 -19.64 -18.00 4.51
C TYR A 187 -21.00 -17.47 4.06
N THR A 188 -21.86 -18.33 3.50
CA THR A 188 -23.21 -17.95 3.08
C THR A 188 -24.06 -17.49 4.26
N GLU A 189 -24.02 -18.22 5.38
CA GLU A 189 -24.67 -17.82 6.64
C GLU A 189 -24.18 -16.46 7.14
N THR A 190 -22.89 -16.18 6.99
CA THR A 190 -22.30 -14.89 7.38
C THR A 190 -22.83 -13.76 6.52
N LEU A 191 -22.87 -13.93 5.20
CA LEU A 191 -23.45 -12.94 4.28
C LEU A 191 -24.93 -12.68 4.60
N GLU A 192 -25.71 -13.75 4.84
CA GLU A 192 -27.11 -13.63 5.25
C GLU A 192 -27.27 -12.92 6.60
N SER A 193 -26.35 -13.17 7.54
CA SER A 193 -26.31 -12.51 8.84
C SER A 193 -26.08 -11.01 8.70
N ILE A 194 -25.16 -10.59 7.81
CA ILE A 194 -24.93 -9.18 7.48
C ILE A 194 -26.23 -8.54 6.94
N GLU A 195 -26.88 -9.16 5.97
CA GLU A 195 -28.11 -8.64 5.36
C GLU A 195 -29.27 -8.55 6.38
N LYS A 196 -29.47 -9.61 7.17
CA LYS A 196 -30.59 -9.74 8.10
C LYS A 196 -30.44 -8.92 9.37
N TYR A 197 -29.27 -8.97 10.01
CA TYR A 197 -29.07 -8.39 11.34
C TYR A 197 -28.41 -7.02 11.32
N PHE A 198 -27.76 -6.61 10.22
CA PHE A 198 -27.16 -5.28 10.10
C PHE A 198 -27.85 -4.43 9.04
N MET A 199 -27.84 -4.85 7.78
CA MET A 199 -28.37 -4.05 6.67
C MET A 199 -29.86 -3.70 6.87
N SER A 200 -30.70 -4.72 7.12
CA SER A 200 -32.14 -4.50 7.28
C SER A 200 -32.47 -3.55 8.45
N PRO A 201 -31.93 -3.74 9.68
CA PRO A 201 -32.18 -2.79 10.77
C PRO A 201 -31.59 -1.39 10.55
N LEU A 202 -30.45 -1.26 9.85
CA LEU A 202 -29.79 0.03 9.63
C LEU A 202 -30.46 0.88 8.56
N THR A 203 -31.28 0.32 7.67
CA THR A 203 -32.04 1.09 6.67
C THR A 203 -32.97 2.15 7.27
N VAL A 204 -33.36 2.00 8.55
CA VAL A 204 -34.17 3.00 9.27
C VAL A 204 -33.32 4.16 9.79
N PHE A 205 -32.01 3.94 9.97
CA PHE A 205 -31.07 4.91 10.51
C PHE A 205 -30.22 5.56 9.42
N LEU A 206 -29.92 4.84 8.34
CA LEU A 206 -29.12 5.29 7.23
C LEU A 206 -30.01 5.70 6.06
N SER A 207 -29.61 6.76 5.36
CA SER A 207 -30.20 7.07 4.06
C SER A 207 -29.93 5.95 3.05
N THR A 208 -30.68 5.94 1.94
CA THR A 208 -30.45 4.98 0.85
C THR A 208 -29.02 5.07 0.32
N SER A 209 -28.48 6.29 0.15
CA SER A 209 -27.11 6.50 -0.33
C SER A 209 -26.04 6.01 0.66
N GLU A 210 -26.23 6.24 1.96
CA GLU A 210 -25.32 5.70 2.98
C GLU A 210 -25.37 4.17 3.03
N THR A 211 -26.58 3.60 2.95
CA THR A 211 -26.77 2.14 2.90
C THR A 211 -26.06 1.53 1.70
N GLU A 212 -26.25 2.08 0.50
CA GLU A 212 -25.56 1.63 -0.71
C GLU A 212 -24.03 1.77 -0.60
N LYS A 213 -23.54 2.84 0.03
CA LYS A 213 -22.11 3.08 0.22
C LYS A 213 -21.48 2.10 1.21
N VAL A 214 -22.16 1.80 2.33
CA VAL A 214 -21.64 0.91 3.38
C VAL A 214 -21.74 -0.56 3.00
N PHE A 215 -22.84 -0.98 2.35
CA PHE A 215 -23.08 -2.40 2.03
C PHE A 215 -22.72 -2.77 0.58
N VAL A 216 -22.36 -1.80 -0.25
CA VAL A 216 -21.91 -1.98 -1.64
C VAL A 216 -22.86 -2.87 -2.46
N ASN A 217 -22.52 -4.15 -2.64
CA ASN A 217 -23.32 -5.14 -3.35
C ASN A 217 -23.44 -6.47 -2.57
N ILE A 218 -23.45 -6.41 -1.23
CA ILE A 218 -23.69 -7.57 -0.36
C ILE A 218 -24.96 -8.36 -0.73
N PRO A 219 -26.12 -7.75 -1.05
CA PRO A 219 -27.31 -8.52 -1.45
C PRO A 219 -27.09 -9.39 -2.70
N ASP A 220 -26.31 -8.90 -3.65
CA ASP A 220 -25.94 -9.66 -4.86
C ASP A 220 -25.02 -10.82 -4.50
N LEU A 221 -24.06 -10.60 -3.60
CA LEU A 221 -23.19 -11.65 -3.05
C LEU A 221 -24.02 -12.75 -2.36
N VAL A 222 -24.95 -12.38 -1.47
CA VAL A 222 -25.86 -13.33 -0.81
C VAL A 222 -26.58 -14.20 -1.84
N LYS A 223 -27.16 -13.58 -2.88
CA LYS A 223 -27.91 -14.30 -3.92
C LYS A 223 -27.03 -15.29 -4.70
N ILE A 224 -25.82 -14.88 -5.07
CA ILE A 224 -24.89 -15.74 -5.82
C ILE A 224 -24.41 -16.89 -4.95
N HIS A 225 -24.01 -16.63 -3.70
CA HIS A 225 -23.48 -17.66 -2.80
C HIS A 225 -24.53 -18.65 -2.33
N LYS A 226 -25.79 -18.23 -2.13
CA LYS A 226 -26.92 -19.17 -1.96
C LYS A 226 -27.04 -20.15 -3.12
N SER A 227 -27.03 -19.63 -4.35
CA SER A 227 -27.09 -20.45 -5.55
C SER A 227 -25.86 -21.35 -5.70
N PHE A 228 -24.68 -20.85 -5.33
CA PHE A 228 -23.42 -21.60 -5.42
C PHE A 228 -23.38 -22.75 -4.40
N LEU A 229 -23.77 -22.48 -3.16
CA LEU A 229 -23.85 -23.45 -2.09
C LEU A 229 -24.82 -24.60 -2.43
N LEU A 230 -26.00 -24.28 -2.97
CA LEU A 230 -26.97 -25.30 -3.39
C LEU A 230 -26.39 -26.25 -4.45
N GLU A 231 -25.67 -25.74 -5.45
CA GLU A 231 -25.02 -26.55 -6.48
C GLU A 231 -23.89 -27.41 -5.90
N ILE A 232 -23.11 -26.87 -4.95
CA ILE A 232 -22.08 -27.64 -4.25
C ILE A 232 -22.73 -28.78 -3.44
N GLN A 233 -23.79 -28.48 -2.68
CA GLN A 233 -24.51 -29.49 -1.90
C GLN A 233 -25.11 -30.59 -2.78
N ASP A 234 -25.74 -30.24 -3.92
CA ASP A 234 -26.25 -31.21 -4.90
C ASP A 234 -25.12 -32.11 -5.44
N SER A 235 -23.99 -31.51 -5.82
CA SER A 235 -22.81 -32.24 -6.30
C SER A 235 -22.28 -33.25 -5.28
N MET A 236 -22.19 -32.84 -4.01
CA MET A 236 -21.71 -33.71 -2.92
C MET A 236 -22.67 -34.87 -2.65
N LEU A 237 -23.99 -34.61 -2.64
CA LEU A 237 -25.00 -35.60 -2.27
C LEU A 237 -25.33 -36.59 -3.40
N HIS A 238 -25.44 -36.10 -4.64
CA HIS A 238 -26.02 -36.87 -5.74
C HIS A 238 -25.00 -37.29 -6.80
N ARG A 239 -23.81 -36.67 -6.83
CA ARG A 239 -22.82 -36.87 -7.90
C ARG A 239 -21.41 -37.17 -7.39
N SER A 240 -21.27 -37.44 -6.09
CA SER A 240 -19.98 -37.76 -5.44
C SER A 240 -18.87 -36.75 -5.78
N ALA A 241 -19.22 -35.46 -5.89
CA ALA A 241 -18.33 -34.35 -6.26
C ALA A 241 -17.70 -34.41 -7.66
N GLN A 242 -18.09 -35.34 -8.54
CA GLN A 242 -17.46 -35.50 -9.86
C GLN A 242 -17.63 -34.29 -10.79
N ASN A 243 -18.70 -33.51 -10.60
CA ASN A 243 -18.98 -32.30 -11.38
C ASN A 243 -18.57 -31.01 -10.66
N LEU A 244 -17.89 -31.07 -9.50
CA LEU A 244 -17.54 -29.89 -8.71
C LEU A 244 -16.75 -28.86 -9.52
N TYR A 245 -15.79 -29.32 -10.33
CA TYR A 245 -14.98 -28.45 -11.19
C TYR A 245 -15.86 -27.59 -12.14
N GLN A 246 -16.93 -28.18 -12.68
CA GLN A 246 -17.82 -27.50 -13.62
C GLN A 246 -18.62 -26.40 -12.91
N ILE A 247 -18.97 -26.59 -11.65
CA ILE A 247 -19.67 -25.59 -10.84
C ILE A 247 -18.76 -24.36 -10.67
N PHE A 248 -17.51 -24.53 -10.25
CA PHE A 248 -16.55 -23.42 -10.12
C PHE A 248 -16.33 -22.67 -11.44
N ILE A 249 -16.16 -23.39 -12.55
CA ILE A 249 -16.01 -22.78 -13.88
C ILE A 249 -17.26 -21.97 -14.25
N THR A 250 -18.44 -22.52 -14.02
CA THR A 250 -19.72 -21.87 -14.35
C THR A 250 -19.96 -20.62 -13.50
N PHE A 251 -19.52 -20.64 -12.23
CA PHE A 251 -19.68 -19.51 -11.33
C PHE A 251 -18.61 -18.44 -11.46
N LYS A 252 -17.46 -18.69 -12.13
CA LYS A 252 -16.39 -17.70 -12.36
C LYS A 252 -16.94 -16.35 -12.83
N GLU A 253 -17.72 -16.35 -13.92
CA GLU A 253 -18.29 -15.12 -14.50
C GLU A 253 -19.27 -14.42 -13.56
N ARG A 254 -20.03 -15.20 -12.78
CA ARG A 254 -20.97 -14.68 -11.78
C ARG A 254 -20.23 -14.03 -10.61
N LEU A 255 -19.06 -14.54 -10.25
CA LEU A 255 -18.22 -14.02 -9.18
C LEU A 255 -17.43 -12.76 -9.57
N LEU A 256 -17.47 -12.30 -10.83
CA LEU A 256 -16.83 -11.03 -11.22
C LEU A 256 -17.40 -9.80 -10.49
N ILE A 257 -18.57 -9.93 -9.84
CA ILE A 257 -19.14 -8.88 -8.99
C ILE A 257 -18.27 -8.56 -7.75
N TYR A 258 -17.34 -9.45 -7.38
CA TYR A 258 -16.34 -9.17 -6.35
C TYR A 258 -15.40 -8.01 -6.74
N GLY A 259 -15.19 -7.75 -8.04
CA GLY A 259 -14.40 -6.58 -8.46
C GLY A 259 -14.99 -5.26 -7.96
N LYS A 260 -16.33 -5.13 -8.00
CA LYS A 260 -17.03 -3.97 -7.42
C LYS A 260 -16.88 -3.94 -5.91
N TYR A 261 -17.08 -5.07 -5.23
CA TYR A 261 -17.01 -5.14 -3.77
C TYR A 261 -15.61 -4.75 -3.25
N CYS A 262 -14.57 -5.44 -3.74
CA CYS A 262 -13.20 -5.27 -3.25
C CYS A 262 -12.62 -3.88 -3.59
N SER A 263 -13.03 -3.25 -4.68
CA SER A 263 -12.59 -1.88 -5.01
C SER A 263 -13.25 -0.79 -4.14
N GLN A 264 -14.32 -1.11 -3.41
CA GLN A 264 -15.12 -0.15 -2.64
C GLN A 264 -15.15 -0.44 -1.13
N VAL A 265 -14.78 -1.64 -0.68
CA VAL A 265 -14.88 -2.05 0.74
C VAL A 265 -14.11 -1.12 1.70
N GLU A 266 -12.91 -0.67 1.32
CA GLU A 266 -12.13 0.26 2.15
C GLU A 266 -12.85 1.60 2.33
N THR A 267 -13.41 2.15 1.24
CA THR A 267 -14.21 3.38 1.29
C THR A 267 -15.56 3.19 2.01
N ALA A 268 -16.12 1.98 1.98
CA ALA A 268 -17.33 1.63 2.71
C ALA A 268 -17.07 1.58 4.22
N ILE A 269 -15.96 0.97 4.63
CA ILE A 269 -15.51 0.91 6.02
C ILE A 269 -15.19 2.31 6.55
N ALA A 270 -14.45 3.13 5.79
CA ALA A 270 -14.17 4.51 6.18
C ALA A 270 -15.46 5.34 6.34
N ALA A 271 -16.43 5.16 5.44
CA ALA A 271 -17.74 5.80 5.56
C ALA A 271 -18.51 5.33 6.79
N LEU A 272 -18.46 4.03 7.11
CA LEU A 272 -19.05 3.48 8.32
C LEU A 272 -18.42 4.11 9.57
N ASP A 273 -17.09 4.24 9.62
CA ASP A 273 -16.38 4.87 10.74
C ASP A 273 -16.78 6.33 10.92
N ASP A 274 -16.84 7.09 9.81
CA ASP A 274 -17.26 8.49 9.81
C ASP A 274 -18.69 8.64 10.35
N ILE A 275 -19.62 7.80 9.88
CA ILE A 275 -21.00 7.78 10.36
C ILE A 275 -21.02 7.46 11.87
N CYS A 276 -20.28 6.45 12.33
CA CYS A 276 -20.24 6.08 13.75
C CYS A 276 -19.65 7.16 14.66
N ARG A 277 -18.68 7.92 14.15
CA ARG A 277 -18.06 9.04 14.86
C ARG A 277 -19.05 10.18 15.05
N ASP A 278 -19.83 10.48 14.02
CA ASP A 278 -20.69 11.67 14.00
C ASP A 278 -22.12 11.37 14.53
N ARG A 279 -22.52 10.10 14.57
CA ARG A 279 -23.89 9.66 14.90
C ARG A 279 -23.95 8.56 15.95
N GLU A 280 -24.25 8.96 17.18
CA GLU A 280 -24.37 8.07 18.35
C GLU A 280 -25.48 7.02 18.20
N ASP A 281 -26.62 7.40 17.62
CA ASP A 281 -27.77 6.51 17.40
C ASP A 281 -27.41 5.32 16.52
N VAL A 282 -26.63 5.55 15.46
CA VAL A 282 -26.13 4.51 14.56
C VAL A 282 -25.13 3.62 15.28
N ARG A 283 -24.20 4.20 16.04
CA ARG A 283 -23.18 3.46 16.79
C ARG A 283 -23.81 2.48 17.78
N MET A 284 -24.75 2.96 18.61
CA MET A 284 -25.48 2.09 19.55
C MET A 284 -26.26 1.00 18.81
N LYS A 285 -26.85 1.33 17.65
CA LYS A 285 -27.58 0.34 16.86
C LYS A 285 -26.66 -0.76 16.32
N LEU A 286 -25.46 -0.42 15.86
CA LEU A 286 -24.46 -1.38 15.40
C LEU A 286 -24.02 -2.34 16.51
N GLU A 287 -23.84 -1.85 17.74
CA GLU A 287 -23.54 -2.71 18.90
C GLU A 287 -24.68 -3.68 19.21
N GLU A 288 -25.94 -3.21 19.14
CA GLU A 288 -27.13 -4.04 19.30
C GLU A 288 -27.20 -5.12 18.21
N CYS A 289 -26.94 -4.75 16.95
CA CYS A 289 -26.89 -5.66 15.81
C CYS A 289 -25.81 -6.72 15.98
N SER A 290 -24.60 -6.34 16.41
CA SER A 290 -23.49 -7.26 16.66
C SER A 290 -23.81 -8.28 17.77
N LYS A 291 -24.39 -7.80 18.90
CA LYS A 291 -24.86 -8.69 19.98
C LYS A 291 -25.90 -9.69 19.51
N ARG A 292 -26.83 -9.28 18.65
CA ARG A 292 -27.89 -10.16 18.11
C ARG A 292 -27.37 -11.15 17.06
N ALA A 293 -26.41 -10.74 16.24
CA ALA A 293 -25.91 -11.55 15.14
C ALA A 293 -24.90 -12.63 15.59
N ASN A 294 -24.01 -12.29 16.53
CA ASN A 294 -22.86 -13.12 16.86
C ASN A 294 -22.38 -12.95 18.32
N TYR A 295 -23.27 -12.54 19.23
CA TYR A 295 -22.96 -12.29 20.65
C TYR A 295 -21.90 -11.22 20.89
N GLY A 296 -21.68 -10.33 19.93
CA GLY A 296 -20.68 -9.27 20.04
C GLY A 296 -19.26 -9.71 19.68
N LYS A 297 -19.08 -10.91 19.13
CA LYS A 297 -17.75 -11.42 18.74
C LYS A 297 -17.17 -10.62 17.56
N PHE A 298 -18.00 -10.24 16.59
CA PHE A 298 -17.57 -9.54 15.39
C PHE A 298 -18.44 -8.30 15.13
N THR A 299 -17.79 -7.18 14.85
CA THR A 299 -18.44 -5.93 14.46
C THR A 299 -18.82 -5.95 12.97
N LEU A 300 -19.63 -4.99 12.51
CA LEU A 300 -19.93 -4.88 11.08
C LEU A 300 -18.66 -4.62 10.26
N ARG A 301 -17.73 -3.83 10.78
CA ARG A 301 -16.42 -3.57 10.15
C ARG A 301 -15.69 -4.88 9.86
N ASP A 302 -15.60 -5.76 10.85
CA ASP A 302 -14.94 -7.07 10.76
C ASP A 302 -15.64 -7.97 9.74
N LEU A 303 -16.96 -7.94 9.69
CA LEU A 303 -17.73 -8.76 8.75
C LEU A 303 -17.62 -8.27 7.29
N LEU A 304 -17.41 -6.97 7.06
CA LEU A 304 -17.27 -6.41 5.72
C LEU A 304 -15.96 -6.80 5.03
N VAL A 305 -14.91 -7.21 5.76
CA VAL A 305 -13.66 -7.70 5.12
C VAL A 305 -13.77 -9.16 4.64
N VAL A 306 -14.65 -9.96 5.25
CA VAL A 306 -14.79 -11.41 4.99
C VAL A 306 -14.99 -11.77 3.51
N PRO A 307 -15.83 -11.06 2.71
CA PRO A 307 -16.00 -11.40 1.30
C PRO A 307 -14.73 -11.28 0.48
N MET A 308 -13.93 -10.23 0.73
CA MET A 308 -12.64 -10.03 0.06
C MET A 308 -11.67 -11.17 0.35
N GLN A 309 -11.73 -11.75 1.55
CA GLN A 309 -10.89 -12.88 1.93
C GLN A 309 -11.40 -14.18 1.31
N ARG A 310 -12.72 -14.40 1.32
CA ARG A 310 -13.33 -15.64 0.80
C ARG A 310 -12.96 -15.88 -0.66
N VAL A 311 -13.06 -14.86 -1.51
CA VAL A 311 -12.77 -15.01 -2.95
C VAL A 311 -11.31 -15.44 -3.21
N LEU A 312 -10.38 -15.08 -2.31
CA LEU A 312 -8.97 -15.46 -2.37
C LEU A 312 -8.69 -16.87 -1.78
N LYS A 313 -9.66 -17.50 -1.11
CA LYS A 313 -9.48 -18.87 -0.59
C LYS A 313 -9.86 -19.96 -1.60
N TYR A 314 -10.68 -19.67 -2.61
CA TYR A 314 -11.15 -20.69 -3.54
C TYR A 314 -10.03 -21.40 -4.30
N HIS A 315 -9.02 -20.66 -4.77
CA HIS A 315 -7.89 -21.28 -5.45
C HIS A 315 -7.02 -22.13 -4.50
N LEU A 316 -6.89 -21.74 -3.22
CA LEU A 316 -6.15 -22.51 -2.22
C LEU A 316 -6.86 -23.83 -1.89
N LEU A 317 -8.17 -23.77 -1.67
CA LEU A 317 -9.00 -24.96 -1.41
C LEU A 317 -8.95 -25.94 -2.59
N LEU A 318 -9.08 -25.44 -3.82
CA LEU A 318 -8.97 -26.28 -5.03
C LEU A 318 -7.55 -26.83 -5.23
N GLN A 319 -6.52 -26.06 -4.90
CA GLN A 319 -5.13 -26.49 -5.00
C GLN A 319 -4.85 -27.68 -4.08
N GLU A 320 -5.30 -27.63 -2.82
CA GLU A 320 -5.14 -28.76 -1.90
C GLU A 320 -5.98 -29.97 -2.35
N LEU A 321 -7.21 -29.75 -2.83
CA LEU A 321 -8.02 -30.82 -3.41
C LEU A 321 -7.34 -31.51 -4.60
N VAL A 322 -6.76 -30.75 -5.54
CA VAL A 322 -6.01 -31.26 -6.71
C VAL A 322 -4.81 -32.10 -6.27
N LYS A 323 -4.10 -31.69 -5.22
CA LYS A 323 -2.93 -32.39 -4.68
C LYS A 323 -3.27 -33.81 -4.24
N HIS A 324 -4.44 -33.98 -3.59
CA HIS A 324 -4.94 -35.27 -3.09
C HIS A 324 -5.89 -35.99 -4.06
N THR A 325 -5.92 -35.58 -5.33
CA THR A 325 -6.67 -36.27 -6.38
C THR A 325 -5.73 -37.14 -7.22
N HIS A 326 -6.05 -38.43 -7.32
CA HIS A 326 -5.25 -39.42 -8.05
C HIS A 326 -5.82 -39.77 -9.43
N ASP A 327 -7.13 -39.75 -9.59
CA ASP A 327 -7.74 -39.98 -10.91
C ASP A 327 -7.29 -38.89 -11.89
N SER A 328 -6.73 -39.30 -13.03
CA SER A 328 -6.09 -38.39 -13.97
C SER A 328 -7.09 -37.43 -14.62
N LEU A 329 -8.28 -37.94 -14.96
CA LEU A 329 -9.32 -37.14 -15.61
C LEU A 329 -9.91 -36.12 -14.64
N ASP A 330 -10.25 -36.55 -13.42
CA ASP A 330 -10.75 -35.67 -12.37
C ASP A 330 -9.71 -34.61 -11.98
N LYS A 331 -8.44 -35.02 -11.82
CA LYS A 331 -7.34 -34.08 -11.53
C LYS A 331 -7.17 -33.04 -12.64
N MET A 332 -7.26 -33.44 -13.91
CA MET A 332 -7.20 -32.50 -15.05
C MET A 332 -8.39 -31.54 -15.03
N ASN A 333 -9.60 -32.02 -14.74
CA ASN A 333 -10.79 -31.20 -14.66
C ASN A 333 -10.73 -30.19 -13.48
N LEU A 334 -10.30 -30.64 -12.30
CA LEU A 334 -10.10 -29.77 -11.14
C LEU A 334 -9.00 -28.72 -11.37
N ARG A 335 -7.96 -29.01 -12.16
CA ARG A 335 -6.97 -28.00 -12.56
C ARG A 335 -7.59 -26.87 -13.38
N LYS A 336 -8.52 -27.17 -14.29
CA LYS A 336 -9.25 -26.12 -15.03
C LYS A 336 -10.06 -25.22 -14.09
N ALA A 337 -10.69 -25.79 -13.07
CA ALA A 337 -11.39 -25.02 -12.05
C ALA A 337 -10.43 -24.20 -11.18
N LEU A 338 -9.27 -24.75 -10.83
CA LEU A 338 -8.23 -24.05 -10.10
C LEU A 338 -7.73 -22.83 -10.90
N ASP A 339 -7.43 -23.00 -12.18
CA ASP A 339 -7.00 -21.91 -13.06
C ASP A 339 -8.10 -20.83 -13.16
N ALA A 340 -9.37 -21.25 -13.30
CA ALA A 340 -10.51 -20.33 -13.29
C ALA A 340 -10.61 -19.48 -12.00
N MET A 341 -10.30 -20.05 -10.82
CA MET A 341 -10.31 -19.32 -9.55
C MET A 341 -9.05 -18.47 -9.32
N LYS A 342 -7.90 -18.87 -9.88
CA LYS A 342 -6.70 -18.02 -9.91
C LYS A 342 -6.92 -16.79 -10.79
N ASP A 343 -7.52 -16.96 -11.97
CA ASP A 343 -7.90 -15.86 -12.84
C ASP A 343 -8.86 -14.89 -12.14
N LEU A 344 -9.83 -15.41 -11.37
CA LEU A 344 -10.74 -14.59 -10.58
C LEU A 344 -10.00 -13.76 -9.53
N ALA A 345 -9.06 -14.36 -8.80
CA ALA A 345 -8.24 -13.64 -7.83
C ALA A 345 -7.38 -12.54 -8.49
N GLN A 346 -6.77 -12.85 -9.64
CA GLN A 346 -6.02 -11.86 -10.42
C GLN A 346 -6.92 -10.72 -10.91
N TYR A 347 -8.11 -11.04 -11.44
CA TYR A 347 -9.09 -10.04 -11.85
C TYR A 347 -9.46 -9.09 -10.70
N VAL A 348 -9.74 -9.62 -9.50
CA VAL A 348 -10.06 -8.79 -8.33
C VAL A 348 -8.91 -7.85 -7.99
N ASN A 349 -7.67 -8.33 -8.05
CA ASN A 349 -6.48 -7.50 -7.83
C ASN A 349 -6.33 -6.39 -8.88
N GLU A 350 -6.50 -6.70 -10.16
CA GLU A 350 -6.43 -5.71 -11.23
C GLU A 350 -7.54 -4.65 -11.12
N VAL A 351 -8.77 -5.04 -10.75
CA VAL A 351 -9.86 -4.06 -10.54
C VAL A 351 -9.56 -3.14 -9.36
N LYS A 352 -8.97 -3.66 -8.28
CA LYS A 352 -8.52 -2.81 -7.16
C LYS A 352 -7.43 -1.83 -7.61
N ARG A 353 -6.40 -2.32 -8.30
CA ARG A 353 -5.31 -1.49 -8.86
C ARG A 353 -5.84 -0.42 -9.81
N ASP A 354 -6.79 -0.75 -10.67
CA ASP A 354 -7.41 0.20 -11.59
C ASP A 354 -8.22 1.26 -10.84
N ASN A 355 -8.89 0.90 -9.74
CA ASN A 355 -9.59 1.87 -8.90
C ASN A 355 -8.64 2.85 -8.23
N GLU A 356 -7.52 2.36 -7.67
CA GLU A 356 -6.46 3.20 -7.10
C GLU A 356 -5.85 4.13 -8.15
N THR A 357 -5.56 3.58 -9.33
CA THR A 357 -5.06 4.36 -10.48
C THR A 357 -6.04 5.48 -10.84
N LEU A 358 -7.35 5.20 -10.88
CA LEU A 358 -8.37 6.22 -11.15
C LEU A 358 -8.44 7.30 -10.07
N ARG A 359 -8.21 6.96 -8.79
CA ARG A 359 -8.12 7.95 -7.70
C ARG A 359 -6.89 8.85 -7.84
N GLU A 360 -5.74 8.27 -8.19
CA GLU A 360 -4.52 9.01 -8.50
C GLU A 360 -4.74 9.99 -9.66
N ILE A 361 -5.38 9.52 -10.74
CA ILE A 361 -5.74 10.35 -11.89
C ILE A 361 -6.68 11.51 -11.48
N ASP A 362 -7.67 11.26 -10.62
CA ASP A 362 -8.57 12.30 -10.12
C ASP A 362 -7.82 13.34 -9.27
N GLN A 363 -6.83 12.92 -8.47
CA GLN A 363 -5.96 13.83 -7.73
C GLN A 363 -5.10 14.69 -8.66
N TYR A 364 -4.51 14.11 -9.71
CA TYR A 364 -3.83 14.88 -10.75
C TYR A 364 -4.78 15.86 -11.43
N GLN A 365 -5.98 15.43 -11.77
CA GLN A 365 -6.96 16.27 -12.45
C GLN A 365 -7.39 17.48 -11.59
N LYS A 366 -7.49 17.31 -10.27
CA LYS A 366 -7.80 18.39 -9.32
C LYS A 366 -6.64 19.39 -9.13
N SER A 367 -5.40 18.94 -9.29
CA SER A 367 -4.20 19.76 -9.06
C SER A 367 -3.69 20.48 -10.32
N ILE A 368 -4.17 20.12 -11.52
CA ILE A 368 -3.76 20.71 -12.79
C ILE A 368 -4.86 21.64 -13.35
N GLU A 369 -4.56 22.92 -13.41
CA GLU A 369 -5.39 23.96 -14.02
C GLU A 369 -5.24 23.99 -15.55
N ASN A 370 -6.27 24.50 -16.24
CA ASN A 370 -6.33 24.66 -17.70
C ASN A 370 -6.24 23.36 -18.52
N LEU A 371 -6.62 22.21 -17.96
CA LEU A 371 -6.78 20.98 -18.73
C LEU A 371 -7.84 21.15 -19.82
N ASN A 372 -7.54 20.66 -21.02
CA ASN A 372 -8.46 20.68 -22.17
C ASN A 372 -9.40 19.46 -22.20
N GLN A 373 -9.00 18.34 -21.59
CA GLN A 373 -9.80 17.12 -21.49
C GLN A 373 -9.45 16.32 -20.21
N PRO A 374 -10.31 15.37 -19.80
CA PRO A 374 -10.07 14.53 -18.63
C PRO A 374 -8.79 13.68 -18.76
N LEU A 375 -8.00 13.58 -17.69
CA LEU A 375 -6.71 12.88 -17.70
C LEU A 375 -6.85 11.37 -17.94
N LYS A 376 -7.96 10.78 -17.49
CA LYS A 376 -8.28 9.36 -17.71
C LYS A 376 -8.30 8.97 -19.20
N ASN A 377 -8.49 9.94 -20.11
CA ASN A 377 -8.49 9.69 -21.54
C ASN A 377 -7.07 9.39 -22.09
N TYR A 378 -6.03 9.70 -21.31
CA TYR A 378 -4.64 9.47 -21.70
C TYR A 378 -4.08 8.11 -21.23
N GLY A 379 -4.90 7.27 -20.58
CA GLY A 379 -4.48 5.97 -20.04
C GLY A 379 -3.97 6.03 -18.61
N ARG A 380 -3.13 5.05 -18.24
CA ARG A 380 -2.54 4.96 -16.89
C ARG A 380 -1.34 5.92 -16.76
N PRO A 381 -1.14 6.55 -15.59
CA PRO A 381 0.05 7.33 -15.33
C PRO A 381 1.28 6.41 -15.25
N LYS A 382 2.39 6.81 -15.88
CA LYS A 382 3.72 6.19 -15.72
C LYS A 382 4.58 6.94 -14.69
N GLY A 383 4.11 8.11 -14.26
CA GLY A 383 4.66 8.91 -13.17
C GLY A 383 4.84 10.38 -13.53
N ASP A 384 5.19 11.17 -12.53
CA ASP A 384 5.36 12.62 -12.64
C ASP A 384 6.72 13.09 -12.11
N GLY A 385 7.10 14.33 -12.42
CA GLY A 385 8.28 14.94 -11.83
C GLY A 385 8.81 16.18 -12.54
N GLU A 386 9.80 16.80 -11.91
CA GLU A 386 10.46 18.01 -12.39
C GLU A 386 11.47 17.70 -13.50
N VAL A 387 11.33 18.40 -14.62
CA VAL A 387 12.18 18.28 -15.81
C VAL A 387 12.50 19.66 -16.37
N ARG A 388 13.56 19.75 -17.17
CA ARG A 388 13.78 20.89 -18.04
C ARG A 388 13.41 20.52 -19.46
N VAL A 389 12.57 21.31 -20.11
CA VAL A 389 12.15 21.05 -21.50
C VAL A 389 12.61 22.20 -22.37
N ALA A 390 13.16 21.87 -23.54
CA ALA A 390 13.38 22.81 -24.63
C ALA A 390 12.63 22.29 -25.87
N SER A 391 11.92 23.18 -26.56
CA SER A 391 11.37 22.86 -27.89
C SER A 391 12.44 23.17 -28.93
N VAL A 392 12.48 22.42 -30.03
CA VAL A 392 13.40 22.70 -31.16
C VAL A 392 13.27 24.15 -31.64
N ASP A 393 12.05 24.71 -31.61
CA ASP A 393 11.77 26.09 -32.01
C ASP A 393 12.17 27.12 -30.93
N LYS A 394 12.17 26.71 -29.67
CA LYS A 394 12.50 27.55 -28.51
C LYS A 394 13.69 26.93 -27.76
N ARG A 395 14.89 27.32 -28.17
CA ARG A 395 16.18 26.84 -27.60
C ARG A 395 16.36 27.09 -26.09
N ALA A 396 15.50 27.89 -25.46
CA ALA A 396 15.59 28.17 -24.03
C ALA A 396 15.08 26.97 -23.21
N LYS A 397 15.92 26.45 -22.30
CA LYS A 397 15.53 25.42 -21.35
C LYS A 397 14.55 26.00 -20.33
N GLN A 398 13.40 25.36 -20.17
CA GLN A 398 12.34 25.81 -19.28
C GLN A 398 12.13 24.79 -18.17
N ASP A 399 12.15 25.24 -16.92
CA ASP A 399 11.78 24.40 -15.76
C ASP A 399 10.28 24.08 -15.84
N ARG A 400 9.95 22.79 -15.85
CA ARG A 400 8.60 22.25 -15.99
C ARG A 400 8.40 21.07 -15.05
N HIS A 401 7.14 20.76 -14.79
CA HIS A 401 6.72 19.50 -14.19
C HIS A 401 5.97 18.71 -15.25
N ILE A 402 6.25 17.43 -15.42
CA ILE A 402 5.52 16.60 -16.38
C ILE A 402 4.73 15.53 -15.66
N PHE A 403 3.57 15.21 -16.22
CA PHE A 403 2.81 14.00 -15.89
C PHE A 403 2.79 13.13 -17.14
N LEU A 404 3.41 11.95 -17.06
CA LEU A 404 3.48 11.01 -18.17
C LEU A 404 2.37 9.96 -18.03
N PHE A 405 1.62 9.77 -19.10
CA PHE A 405 0.58 8.77 -19.27
C PHE A 405 0.90 7.86 -20.46
N ASP A 406 0.14 6.76 -20.63
CA ASP A 406 0.30 5.85 -21.77
C ASP A 406 0.26 6.58 -23.12
N ALA A 407 -0.68 7.51 -23.29
CA ALA A 407 -0.91 8.18 -24.57
C ALA A 407 -0.33 9.60 -24.68
N ALA A 408 0.06 10.23 -23.56
CA ALA A 408 0.45 11.63 -23.58
C ALA A 408 1.41 12.05 -22.46
N VAL A 409 2.12 13.15 -22.69
CA VAL A 409 2.83 13.90 -21.66
C VAL A 409 2.12 15.23 -21.41
N ILE A 410 1.69 15.47 -20.18
CA ILE A 410 1.13 16.75 -19.76
C ILE A 410 2.28 17.59 -19.21
N VAL A 411 2.64 18.66 -19.92
CA VAL A 411 3.72 19.57 -19.54
C VAL A 411 3.12 20.75 -18.78
N CYS A 412 3.52 20.90 -17.53
CA CYS A 412 2.97 21.89 -16.60
C CYS A 412 4.03 22.86 -16.09
N LYS A 413 3.58 24.05 -15.69
CA LYS A 413 4.37 24.99 -14.88
C LYS A 413 3.86 24.94 -13.44
N ARG A 414 4.75 24.64 -12.49
CA ARG A 414 4.40 24.60 -11.06
C ARG A 414 4.04 25.99 -10.52
N ARG A 415 2.98 26.07 -9.70
CA ARG A 415 2.42 27.27 -9.06
C ARG A 415 2.09 26.98 -7.60
N GLY A 416 3.12 26.96 -6.75
CA GLY A 416 2.97 26.49 -5.37
C GLY A 416 2.70 24.99 -5.36
N ASP A 417 1.53 24.61 -4.83
CA ASP A 417 1.07 23.22 -4.75
C ASP A 417 0.24 22.79 -5.97
N ASN A 418 -0.16 23.75 -6.83
CA ASN A 418 -0.90 23.49 -8.07
C ASN A 418 0.01 23.52 -9.31
N TYR A 419 -0.53 23.02 -10.42
CA TYR A 419 0.13 22.96 -11.72
C TYR A 419 -0.70 23.68 -12.77
N GLU A 420 -0.04 24.46 -13.63
CA GLU A 420 -0.69 25.14 -14.74
C GLU A 420 -0.31 24.41 -16.05
N MET A 421 -1.27 23.75 -16.71
CA MET A 421 -1.00 23.06 -17.98
C MET A 421 -0.52 24.06 -19.04
N LYS A 422 0.58 23.73 -19.71
CA LYS A 422 1.18 24.54 -20.78
C LYS A 422 1.09 23.88 -22.14
N GLU A 423 1.28 22.57 -22.18
CA GLU A 423 1.31 21.81 -23.42
C GLU A 423 0.95 20.35 -23.15
N VAL A 424 0.30 19.71 -24.12
CA VAL A 424 0.05 18.27 -24.12
C VAL A 424 0.75 17.68 -25.33
N ILE A 425 1.62 16.71 -25.10
CA ILE A 425 2.35 16.01 -26.16
C ILE A 425 1.71 14.65 -26.35
N ASP A 426 1.08 14.43 -27.51
CA ASP A 426 0.51 13.13 -27.90
C ASP A 426 1.60 12.14 -28.30
N LEU A 427 1.82 11.09 -27.50
CA LEU A 427 2.93 10.18 -27.68
C LEU A 427 2.84 9.37 -28.99
N HIS A 428 1.64 9.18 -29.56
CA HIS A 428 1.48 8.45 -30.82
C HIS A 428 2.12 9.18 -32.01
N LEU A 429 2.29 10.49 -31.90
CA LEU A 429 2.86 11.33 -32.96
C LEU A 429 4.38 11.50 -32.84
N PHE A 430 4.99 10.99 -31.78
CA PHE A 430 6.40 11.17 -31.49
C PHE A 430 7.12 9.83 -31.31
N LYS A 431 8.45 9.89 -31.38
CA LYS A 431 9.33 8.77 -31.08
C LYS A 431 10.51 9.24 -30.26
N ILE A 432 11.00 8.38 -29.37
CA ILE A 432 12.27 8.64 -28.69
C ILE A 432 13.39 8.55 -29.72
N THR A 433 14.14 9.63 -29.84
CA THR A 433 15.40 9.68 -30.58
C THR A 433 16.52 9.94 -29.60
N ASN A 434 17.29 8.91 -29.29
CA ASN A 434 18.43 9.01 -28.39
C ASN A 434 19.61 9.62 -29.15
N ASN A 435 19.67 10.96 -29.20
CA ASN A 435 20.84 11.66 -29.72
C ASN A 435 21.64 12.18 -28.52
N PRO A 436 22.86 11.68 -28.25
CA PRO A 436 23.60 12.04 -27.05
C PRO A 436 24.09 13.48 -27.17
N THR A 437 23.33 14.46 -26.66
CA THR A 437 23.86 15.78 -26.31
C THR A 437 24.77 15.61 -25.08
N SER A 438 25.98 15.11 -25.36
CA SER A 438 27.12 15.01 -24.45
C SER A 438 26.77 14.69 -22.99
N ASP A 439 26.58 13.40 -22.67
CA ASP A 439 26.77 12.87 -21.30
C ASP A 439 28.22 13.15 -20.78
N LYS A 440 29.06 13.84 -21.57
CA LYS A 440 30.43 14.29 -21.27
C LYS A 440 30.50 15.33 -20.14
N GLU A 441 29.42 16.04 -19.81
CA GLU A 441 29.40 16.96 -18.67
C GLU A 441 28.68 16.35 -17.47
N SER A 442 29.44 16.03 -16.40
CA SER A 442 28.94 15.58 -15.09
C SER A 442 28.23 16.70 -14.29
N ARG A 443 27.45 17.55 -14.98
CA ARG A 443 26.74 18.69 -14.43
C ARG A 443 25.27 18.38 -14.27
N LYS A 444 24.64 18.86 -13.19
CA LYS A 444 23.19 18.73 -13.01
C LYS A 444 22.43 19.35 -14.19
N TRP A 445 21.37 18.69 -14.66
CA TRP A 445 20.54 19.13 -15.78
C TRP A 445 21.20 19.08 -17.18
N SER A 446 22.23 18.25 -17.35
CA SER A 446 22.85 17.97 -18.65
C SER A 446 22.37 16.66 -19.29
N TYR A 447 21.75 15.76 -18.53
CA TYR A 447 21.34 14.44 -18.99
C TYR A 447 19.98 14.52 -19.69
N GLY A 448 19.88 14.19 -20.97
CA GLY A 448 18.62 14.30 -21.69
C GLY A 448 18.44 13.31 -22.83
N PHE A 449 17.23 13.31 -23.39
CA PHE A 449 16.88 12.63 -24.63
C PHE A 449 15.87 13.47 -25.43
N TYR A 450 15.78 13.20 -26.72
CA TYR A 450 14.85 13.89 -27.61
C TYR A 450 13.60 13.06 -27.86
N LEU A 451 12.47 13.75 -27.90
CA LEU A 451 11.20 13.27 -28.40
C LEU A 451 10.93 13.98 -29.73
N THR A 452 11.09 13.27 -30.84
CA THR A 452 11.00 13.85 -32.19
C THR A 452 9.68 13.47 -32.83
N HIS A 453 8.99 14.43 -33.45
CA HIS A 453 7.75 14.17 -34.17
C HIS A 453 8.02 13.20 -35.33
N ASN A 454 7.08 12.29 -35.60
CA ASN A 454 7.25 11.24 -36.61
C ASN A 454 7.47 11.79 -38.03
N GLN A 455 6.97 13.00 -38.30
CA GLN A 455 7.18 13.71 -39.57
C GLN A 455 8.45 14.59 -39.61
N GLY A 456 9.24 14.63 -38.53
CA GLY A 456 10.54 15.32 -38.45
C GLY A 456 10.49 16.86 -38.39
N GLN A 457 9.30 17.46 -38.25
CA GLN A 457 9.11 18.91 -38.31
C GLN A 457 9.29 19.65 -36.97
N SER A 458 9.14 18.94 -35.84
CA SER A 458 9.20 19.52 -34.49
C SER A 458 9.65 18.46 -33.47
N GLY A 459 10.04 18.90 -32.28
CA GLY A 459 10.47 18.00 -31.22
C GLY A 459 10.73 18.69 -29.89
N PHE A 460 10.91 17.88 -28.87
CA PHE A 460 11.22 18.30 -27.50
C PHE A 460 12.51 17.65 -27.04
N GLU A 461 13.33 18.40 -26.33
CA GLU A 461 14.48 17.88 -25.60
C GLU A 461 14.18 17.95 -24.11
N PHE A 462 14.16 16.78 -23.46
CA PHE A 462 13.98 16.66 -22.01
C PHE A 462 15.34 16.55 -21.34
N PHE A 463 15.55 17.32 -20.28
CA PHE A 463 16.75 17.31 -19.46
C PHE A 463 16.41 16.98 -18.01
N PHE A 464 17.24 16.14 -17.41
CA PHE A 464 17.09 15.57 -16.08
C PHE A 464 18.30 15.91 -15.22
N LYS A 465 18.06 15.99 -13.91
CA LYS A 465 19.08 16.42 -12.94
C LYS A 465 20.26 15.45 -12.85
N THR A 466 20.01 14.14 -12.98
CA THR A 466 21.00 13.06 -12.87
C THR A 466 20.84 12.04 -14.00
N LYS A 467 21.86 11.19 -14.19
CA LYS A 467 21.87 10.15 -15.23
C LYS A 467 20.84 9.06 -14.92
N GLU A 468 20.64 8.77 -13.65
CA GLU A 468 19.72 7.79 -13.08
C GLU A 468 18.28 8.22 -13.37
N LEU A 469 17.96 9.51 -13.16
CA LEU A 469 16.65 10.07 -13.52
C LEU A 469 16.41 10.01 -15.03
N LYS A 470 17.41 10.31 -15.87
CA LYS A 470 17.31 10.13 -17.32
C LYS A 470 16.97 8.67 -17.66
N LYS A 471 17.66 7.70 -17.07
CA LYS A 471 17.41 6.26 -17.29
C LYS A 471 15.97 5.88 -16.89
N LYS A 472 15.55 6.27 -15.68
CA LYS A 472 14.20 6.02 -15.15
C LYS A 472 13.10 6.60 -16.06
N TRP A 473 13.27 7.84 -16.51
CA TRP A 473 12.32 8.46 -17.43
C TRP A 473 12.33 7.81 -18.81
N LEU A 474 13.50 7.47 -19.35
CA LEU A 474 13.60 6.78 -20.63
C LEU A 474 12.85 5.43 -20.62
N GLU A 475 13.00 4.66 -19.54
CA GLU A 475 12.25 3.40 -19.33
C GLU A 475 10.75 3.66 -19.26
N ARG A 476 10.30 4.67 -18.49
CA ARG A 476 8.87 5.02 -18.38
C ARG A 476 8.25 5.45 -19.70
N PHE A 477 8.95 6.28 -20.47
CA PHE A 477 8.50 6.67 -21.82
C PHE A 477 8.47 5.45 -22.76
N GLY A 478 9.43 4.54 -22.65
CA GLY A 478 9.44 3.28 -23.40
C GLY A 478 8.37 2.26 -22.99
N MET A 479 7.76 2.41 -21.80
CA MET A 479 6.57 1.64 -21.40
C MET A 479 5.25 2.26 -21.89
N ALA A 480 5.28 3.53 -22.30
CA ALA A 480 4.10 4.26 -22.78
C ALA A 480 3.96 4.18 -24.31
N MET A 481 5.07 4.34 -25.05
CA MET A 481 5.16 4.19 -26.51
C MET A 481 5.53 2.78 -26.92
#